data_AF-A0A3M1NZS4-F1
#
_entry.id   AF-A0A3M1NZS4-F1
#
_cell.length_a   1.000
_cell.length_b   1.000
_cell.length_c   1.000
_cell.angle_alpha   90.00
_cell.angle_beta   90.00
_cell.angle_gamma   90.00
#
_symmetry.space_group_name_H-M   'P 1'
#
loop_
_entity.id
_entity.type
_entity.pdbx_description
1 polymer ?
#
loop_
_entity_poly.entity_id
_entity_poly.type
_entity_poly.pdbx_seq_one_letter_code
_entity_poly.pdbx_strand_id
1 'polypeptide(L)'
;MKAYFERESPHGLVGENLILEHLHPNIEGYFLMADAFFDTMRKNGFIAPQWDSTRIRPPEFYRKQWGVTELDKAYADIRIRILKGGWPFQPKKAPNRALVDFHPANLVDSLAYKTVVDDRLNLERAHVRLAELYARRHQFLKAFREYQALIDMTPVNVSPYLSAADMLVKARKLPEAIPYLKKSLQLKETAYANKWLGQIYLDQGRKQLALPFLEKAAQMKPNDPQLIYNLSGAYALTRQYGLARKTLGRLEKLAPNFPGAADLKKQLARIKSE
;
A
#
# COMPACT_ATOMS: atom_id res chain seq x y z
N MET A 1 3.50 -27.97 19.66
CA MET A 1 4.37 -27.75 18.49
C MET A 1 4.56 -29.01 17.62
N LYS A 2 5.17 -30.10 18.11
CA LYS A 2 5.45 -31.34 17.32
C LYS A 2 4.29 -31.82 16.44
N ALA A 3 3.10 -31.98 17.02
CA ALA A 3 1.91 -32.48 16.32
C ALA A 3 1.46 -31.63 15.12
N TYR A 4 1.79 -30.33 15.08
CA TYR A 4 1.45 -29.47 13.93
C TYR A 4 2.31 -29.86 12.73
N PHE A 5 3.61 -30.04 12.95
CA PHE A 5 4.53 -30.45 11.90
C PHE A 5 4.28 -31.88 11.45
N GLU A 6 4.02 -32.81 12.37
CA GLU A 6 3.72 -34.20 12.02
C GLU A 6 2.49 -34.32 11.10
N ARG A 7 1.45 -33.52 11.33
CA ARG A 7 0.25 -33.50 10.48
C ARG A 7 0.54 -33.00 9.06
N GLU A 8 1.42 -32.02 8.94
CA GLU A 8 1.77 -31.39 7.67
C GLU A 8 3.06 -31.98 7.05
N SER A 9 3.57 -33.09 7.55
CA SER A 9 4.81 -33.73 7.08
C SER A 9 4.49 -35.09 6.46
N PRO A 10 4.30 -35.16 5.13
CA PRO A 10 4.14 -36.43 4.43
C PRO A 10 5.25 -37.41 4.81
N HIS A 11 4.90 -38.65 5.12
CA HIS A 11 5.84 -39.70 5.54
C HIS A 11 6.66 -39.36 6.80
N GLY A 12 6.21 -38.40 7.61
CA GLY A 12 6.92 -37.95 8.81
C GLY A 12 8.15 -37.08 8.51
N LEU A 13 8.32 -36.63 7.26
CA LEU A 13 9.43 -35.78 6.83
C LEU A 13 8.92 -34.38 6.49
N VAL A 14 9.56 -33.37 7.08
CA VAL A 14 9.31 -31.97 6.72
C VAL A 14 9.95 -31.72 5.36
N GLY A 15 9.12 -31.57 4.32
CA GLY A 15 9.56 -31.46 2.94
C GLY A 15 9.45 -30.06 2.35
N GLU A 16 9.56 -29.98 1.03
CA GLU A 16 9.45 -28.72 0.25
C GLU A 16 8.10 -28.01 0.44
N ASN A 17 7.10 -28.71 0.99
CA ASN A 17 5.82 -28.14 1.36
C ASN A 17 5.90 -27.14 2.52
N LEU A 18 6.91 -27.23 3.39
CA LEU A 18 7.09 -26.32 4.54
C LEU A 18 8.43 -25.60 4.57
N ILE A 19 9.42 -26.06 3.78
CA ILE A 19 10.81 -25.63 3.89
C ILE A 19 11.36 -25.31 2.49
N LEU A 20 12.09 -24.20 2.35
CA LEU A 20 12.69 -23.78 1.07
C LEU A 20 13.99 -24.54 0.75
N GLU A 21 14.77 -24.78 1.80
CA GLU A 21 16.09 -25.41 1.78
C GLU A 21 16.43 -25.89 3.22
N HIS A 22 17.59 -26.50 3.48
CA HIS A 22 17.85 -27.26 4.72
C HIS A 22 17.52 -26.59 6.08
N LEU A 23 17.34 -25.27 6.18
CA LEU A 23 17.11 -24.55 7.44
C LEU A 23 15.95 -23.54 7.44
N HIS A 24 15.51 -23.03 6.28
CA HIS A 24 14.58 -21.90 6.21
C HIS A 24 13.16 -22.35 5.81
N PRO A 25 12.14 -22.06 6.64
CA PRO A 25 10.74 -22.27 6.27
C PRO A 25 10.33 -21.49 5.02
N ASN A 26 9.45 -22.09 4.22
CA ASN A 26 8.69 -21.33 3.24
C ASN A 26 7.56 -20.56 3.94
N ILE A 27 6.75 -19.83 3.17
CA ILE A 27 5.64 -19.04 3.73
C ILE A 27 4.66 -19.93 4.53
N GLU A 28 4.34 -21.12 4.01
CA GLU A 28 3.46 -22.07 4.69
C GLU A 28 4.06 -22.59 6.00
N GLY A 29 5.36 -22.88 6.00
CA GLY A 29 6.11 -23.26 7.20
C GLY A 29 6.10 -22.15 8.26
N TYR A 30 6.29 -20.88 7.87
CA TYR A 30 6.22 -19.75 8.80
C TYR A 30 4.82 -19.59 9.41
N PHE A 31 3.75 -19.75 8.62
CA PHE A 31 2.40 -19.73 9.18
C PHE A 31 2.12 -20.91 10.09
N LEU A 32 2.55 -22.12 9.73
CA LEU A 32 2.41 -23.30 10.58
C LEU A 32 3.14 -23.11 11.91
N MET A 33 4.36 -22.53 11.88
CA MET A 33 5.12 -22.16 13.08
C MET A 33 4.35 -21.15 13.94
N ALA A 34 3.80 -20.10 13.32
CA ALA A 34 3.05 -19.08 14.04
C ALA A 34 1.81 -19.67 14.73
N ASP A 35 1.03 -20.51 14.03
CA ASP A 35 -0.14 -21.19 14.58
C ASP A 35 0.26 -22.13 15.73
N ALA A 36 1.29 -22.96 15.51
CA ALA A 36 1.77 -23.91 16.50
C ALA A 36 2.29 -23.20 17.77
N PHE A 37 2.99 -22.09 17.62
CA PHE A 37 3.50 -21.29 18.73
C PHE A 37 2.36 -20.62 19.49
N PHE A 38 1.46 -19.93 18.78
CA PHE A 38 0.32 -19.24 19.36
C PHE A 38 -0.57 -20.19 20.18
N ASP A 39 -0.95 -21.34 19.62
CA ASP A 39 -1.77 -22.32 20.33
C ASP A 39 -1.05 -22.95 21.52
N THR A 40 0.27 -23.15 21.41
CA THR A 40 1.08 -23.65 22.54
C THR A 40 1.12 -22.65 23.69
N MET A 41 1.31 -21.34 23.40
CA MET A 41 1.29 -20.31 24.44
C MET A 41 -0.06 -20.25 25.15
N ARG A 42 -1.16 -20.33 24.39
CA ARG A 42 -2.52 -20.33 24.94
C ARG A 42 -2.78 -21.54 25.84
N LYS A 43 -2.43 -22.75 25.38
CA LYS A 43 -2.64 -23.99 26.16
C LYS A 43 -1.87 -24.02 27.48
N ASN A 44 -0.72 -23.36 27.54
CA ASN A 44 0.13 -23.31 28.73
C ASN A 44 -0.12 -22.07 29.60
N GLY A 45 -1.14 -21.26 29.29
CA GLY A 45 -1.50 -20.10 30.12
C GLY A 45 -0.52 -18.92 30.05
N PHE A 46 0.36 -18.87 29.04
CA PHE A 46 1.26 -17.71 28.82
C PHE A 46 0.53 -16.49 28.26
N ILE A 47 -0.68 -16.69 27.72
CA ILE A 47 -1.60 -15.64 27.29
C ILE A 47 -2.86 -15.78 28.14
N ALA A 48 -3.45 -14.64 28.54
CA ALA A 48 -4.68 -14.63 29.33
C ALA A 48 -5.78 -15.51 28.71
N PRO A 49 -6.46 -16.36 29.50
CA PRO A 49 -7.49 -17.26 29.00
C PRO A 49 -8.73 -16.50 28.48
N GLN A 50 -8.96 -15.31 29.03
CA GLN A 50 -9.91 -14.35 28.49
C GLN A 50 -9.14 -13.21 27.83
N TRP A 51 -9.43 -13.00 26.55
CA TRP A 51 -8.85 -11.96 25.75
C TRP A 51 -9.90 -11.47 24.77
N ASP A 52 -9.74 -10.24 24.31
CA ASP A 52 -10.66 -9.63 23.37
C ASP A 52 -10.53 -10.30 21.99
N SER A 53 -11.39 -11.30 21.75
CA SER A 53 -11.46 -12.04 20.49
C SER A 53 -11.75 -11.14 19.28
N THR A 54 -12.23 -9.91 19.49
CA THR A 54 -12.46 -8.95 18.39
C THR A 54 -11.15 -8.32 17.88
N ARG A 55 -10.06 -8.39 18.66
CA ARG A 55 -8.74 -7.84 18.29
C ARG A 55 -7.91 -8.79 17.45
N ILE A 56 -8.28 -10.06 17.39
CA ILE A 56 -7.53 -11.12 16.74
C ILE A 56 -8.34 -11.57 15.54
N ARG A 57 -7.69 -11.60 14.38
CA ARG A 57 -8.32 -12.06 13.16
C ARG A 57 -8.05 -13.56 12.97
N PRO A 58 -8.88 -14.29 12.22
CA PRO A 58 -8.61 -15.69 11.95
C PRO A 58 -7.33 -15.83 11.08
N PRO A 59 -6.61 -16.97 11.12
CA PRO A 59 -5.34 -17.16 10.40
C PRO A 59 -5.38 -16.77 8.91
N GLU A 60 -6.50 -17.03 8.24
CA GLU A 60 -6.71 -16.70 6.83
C GLU A 60 -6.64 -15.19 6.55
N PHE A 61 -7.00 -14.36 7.54
CA PHE A 61 -6.86 -12.91 7.43
C PHE A 61 -5.38 -12.53 7.33
N TYR A 62 -4.53 -13.07 8.20
CA TYR A 62 -3.10 -12.77 8.21
C TYR A 62 -2.42 -13.30 6.94
N ARG A 63 -2.81 -14.50 6.48
CA ARG A 63 -2.35 -15.06 5.21
C ARG A 63 -2.69 -14.16 4.01
N LYS A 64 -3.88 -13.54 4.01
CA LYS A 64 -4.29 -12.59 2.96
C LYS A 64 -3.69 -11.18 3.09
N GLN A 65 -3.19 -10.83 4.27
CA GLN A 65 -2.68 -9.48 4.58
C GLN A 65 -1.17 -9.45 4.83
N TRP A 66 -0.51 -10.58 4.63
CA TRP A 66 0.93 -10.74 4.74
C TRP A 66 1.68 -9.77 3.83
N GLY A 67 2.87 -9.33 4.28
CA GLY A 67 3.63 -8.25 3.67
C GLY A 67 4.45 -8.63 2.42
N VAL A 68 4.55 -9.91 2.08
CA VAL A 68 5.31 -10.37 0.89
C VAL A 68 4.40 -10.44 -0.32
N THR A 69 4.83 -9.78 -1.38
CA THR A 69 4.14 -9.72 -2.67
C THR A 69 4.47 -10.95 -3.55
N GLU A 70 3.79 -11.09 -4.67
CA GLU A 70 4.16 -12.10 -5.67
C GLU A 70 5.55 -11.81 -6.28
N LEU A 71 5.96 -10.54 -6.35
CA LEU A 71 7.30 -10.17 -6.82
C LEU A 71 8.38 -10.64 -5.86
N ASP A 72 8.17 -10.46 -4.55
CA ASP A 72 9.10 -10.92 -3.53
C ASP A 72 9.24 -12.45 -3.55
N LYS A 73 8.12 -13.18 -3.72
CA LYS A 73 8.12 -14.64 -3.88
C LYS A 73 8.92 -15.06 -5.10
N ALA A 74 8.61 -14.52 -6.28
CA ALA A 74 9.32 -14.86 -7.51
C ALA A 74 10.82 -14.52 -7.41
N TYR A 75 11.16 -13.39 -6.80
CA TYR A 75 12.54 -12.99 -6.56
C TYR A 75 13.28 -13.96 -5.64
N ALA A 76 12.64 -14.37 -4.53
CA ALA A 76 13.19 -15.35 -3.59
C ALA A 76 13.35 -16.71 -4.27
N ASP A 77 12.35 -17.18 -5.01
CA ASP A 77 12.38 -18.47 -5.71
C ASP A 77 13.54 -18.55 -6.71
N ILE A 78 13.75 -17.48 -7.51
CA ILE A 78 14.87 -17.41 -8.46
C ILE A 78 16.21 -17.42 -7.72
N ARG A 79 16.35 -16.66 -6.62
CA ARG A 79 17.57 -16.66 -5.81
C ARG A 79 17.86 -18.04 -5.22
N ILE A 80 16.86 -18.71 -4.66
CA ILE A 80 16.99 -20.05 -4.10
C ILE A 80 17.36 -21.05 -5.18
N ARG A 81 16.77 -20.94 -6.38
CA ARG A 81 17.14 -21.78 -7.53
C ARG A 81 18.60 -21.62 -7.91
N ILE A 82 19.13 -20.39 -7.92
CA ILE A 82 20.56 -20.13 -8.16
C ILE A 82 21.42 -20.76 -7.06
N LEU A 83 21.06 -20.59 -5.79
CA LEU A 83 21.79 -21.17 -4.65
C LEU A 83 21.81 -22.71 -4.70
N LYS A 84 20.68 -23.34 -5.05
CA LYS A 84 20.56 -24.80 -5.23
C LYS A 84 21.19 -25.31 -6.53
N GLY A 85 21.59 -24.43 -7.44
CA GLY A 85 22.23 -24.78 -8.70
C GLY A 85 23.74 -25.05 -8.60
N GLY A 86 24.35 -24.85 -7.42
CA GLY A 86 25.77 -25.08 -7.17
C GLY A 86 26.04 -26.01 -5.98
N TRP A 87 27.30 -26.13 -5.56
CA TRP A 87 27.68 -26.87 -4.35
C TRP A 87 27.04 -26.22 -3.10
N PRO A 88 26.54 -27.00 -2.11
CA PRO A 88 26.64 -28.47 -1.96
C PRO A 88 25.53 -29.28 -2.65
N PHE A 89 24.58 -28.63 -3.34
CA PHE A 89 23.43 -29.29 -3.97
C PHE A 89 23.76 -29.92 -5.33
N GLN A 90 24.83 -29.45 -5.97
CA GLN A 90 25.41 -30.00 -7.19
C GLN A 90 26.90 -30.32 -6.97
N PRO A 91 27.48 -31.27 -7.73
CA PRO A 91 28.92 -31.53 -7.66
C PRO A 91 29.74 -30.25 -7.85
N LYS A 92 30.84 -30.10 -7.10
CA LYS A 92 31.65 -28.86 -7.08
C LYS A 92 32.14 -28.39 -8.46
N LYS A 93 32.31 -29.31 -9.41
CA LYS A 93 32.75 -29.03 -10.79
C LYS A 93 31.60 -28.85 -11.79
N ALA A 94 30.36 -29.11 -11.39
CA ALA A 94 29.21 -28.95 -12.26
C ALA A 94 28.90 -27.45 -12.46
N PRO A 95 28.60 -27.00 -13.69
CA PRO A 95 28.21 -25.63 -13.94
C PRO A 95 26.82 -25.35 -13.34
N ASN A 96 26.64 -24.15 -12.76
CA ASN A 96 25.33 -23.71 -12.30
C ASN A 96 24.45 -23.32 -13.50
N ARG A 97 23.50 -24.19 -13.86
CA ARG A 97 22.55 -23.98 -14.97
C ARG A 97 21.19 -23.43 -14.54
N ALA A 98 21.04 -23.06 -13.27
CA ALA A 98 19.76 -22.61 -12.69
C ALA A 98 19.03 -21.55 -13.53
N LEU A 99 19.78 -20.58 -14.09
CA LEU A 99 19.23 -19.50 -14.91
C LEU A 99 19.06 -19.88 -16.39
N VAL A 100 19.82 -20.85 -16.90
CA VAL A 100 19.71 -21.31 -18.29
C VAL A 100 18.36 -21.99 -18.51
N ASP A 101 17.92 -22.78 -17.52
CA ASP A 101 16.67 -23.51 -17.60
C ASP A 101 15.46 -22.67 -17.12
N PHE A 102 15.70 -21.46 -16.59
CA PHE A 102 14.65 -20.60 -16.08
C PHE A 102 13.96 -19.83 -17.20
N HIS A 103 12.67 -20.11 -17.37
CA HIS A 103 11.82 -19.44 -18.34
C HIS A 103 10.72 -18.67 -17.59
N PRO A 104 10.77 -17.32 -17.55
CA PRO A 104 9.75 -16.54 -16.87
C PRO A 104 8.36 -16.80 -17.46
N ALA A 105 7.40 -17.23 -16.65
CA ALA A 105 6.06 -17.58 -17.14
C ALA A 105 5.13 -16.35 -17.26
N ASN A 106 5.42 -15.29 -16.52
CA ASN A 106 4.60 -14.09 -16.47
C ASN A 106 5.43 -12.82 -16.24
N LEU A 107 4.74 -11.67 -16.17
CA LEU A 107 5.37 -10.36 -15.97
C LEU A 107 6.16 -10.27 -14.65
N VAL A 108 5.63 -10.85 -13.57
CA VAL A 108 6.26 -10.83 -12.26
C VAL A 108 7.56 -11.64 -12.30
N ASP A 109 7.53 -12.85 -12.86
CA ASP A 109 8.73 -13.68 -13.02
C ASP A 109 9.79 -12.99 -13.88
N SER A 110 9.36 -12.34 -14.97
CA SER A 110 10.28 -11.63 -15.88
C SER A 110 10.95 -10.46 -15.17
N LEU A 111 10.20 -9.73 -14.35
CA LEU A 111 10.73 -8.62 -13.58
C LEU A 111 11.65 -9.12 -12.46
N ALA A 112 11.25 -10.15 -11.71
CA ALA A 112 12.04 -10.78 -10.68
C ALA A 112 13.37 -11.32 -11.22
N TYR A 113 13.33 -12.02 -12.36
CA TYR A 113 14.52 -12.49 -13.05
C TYR A 113 15.45 -11.33 -13.38
N LYS A 114 14.91 -10.25 -13.97
CA LYS A 114 15.70 -9.07 -14.29
C LYS A 114 16.32 -8.45 -13.03
N THR A 115 15.59 -8.39 -11.92
CA THR A 115 16.10 -7.88 -10.64
C THR A 115 17.27 -8.72 -10.09
N VAL A 116 17.33 -10.01 -10.40
CA VAL A 116 18.42 -10.88 -9.97
C VAL A 116 19.67 -10.75 -10.85
N VAL A 117 19.50 -10.54 -12.15
CA VAL A 117 20.62 -10.59 -13.12
C VAL A 117 21.12 -9.22 -13.61
N ASP A 118 20.36 -8.14 -13.39
CA ASP A 118 20.71 -6.78 -13.79
C ASP A 118 20.92 -5.90 -12.55
N ASP A 119 22.19 -5.63 -12.21
CA ASP A 119 22.58 -4.82 -11.05
C ASP A 119 21.99 -3.39 -11.05
N ARG A 120 21.47 -2.91 -12.20
CA ARG A 120 20.82 -1.61 -12.30
C ARG A 120 19.39 -1.61 -11.74
N LEU A 121 18.78 -2.79 -11.61
CA LEU A 121 17.41 -2.99 -11.13
C LEU A 121 17.42 -3.71 -9.78
N ASN A 122 17.37 -2.96 -8.68
CA ASN A 122 17.18 -3.53 -7.35
C ASN A 122 15.69 -3.83 -7.07
N LEU A 123 15.43 -4.53 -5.96
CA LEU A 123 14.07 -4.94 -5.58
C LEU A 123 13.13 -3.74 -5.37
N GLU A 124 13.60 -2.67 -4.74
CA GLU A 124 12.82 -1.44 -4.56
C GLU A 124 12.33 -0.86 -5.90
N ARG A 125 13.23 -0.71 -6.90
CA ARG A 125 12.88 -0.23 -8.23
C ARG A 125 11.95 -1.20 -8.97
N ALA A 126 12.09 -2.50 -8.70
CA ALA A 126 11.21 -3.52 -9.26
C ALA A 126 9.77 -3.37 -8.73
N HIS A 127 9.57 -3.14 -7.43
CA HIS A 127 8.25 -2.84 -6.88
C HIS A 127 7.64 -1.57 -7.48
N VAL A 128 8.41 -0.47 -7.59
CA VAL A 128 7.93 0.76 -8.22
C VAL A 128 7.47 0.48 -9.66
N ARG A 129 8.28 -0.24 -10.44
CA ARG A 129 7.94 -0.57 -11.83
C ARG A 129 6.71 -1.46 -11.94
N LEU A 130 6.57 -2.47 -11.07
CA LEU A 130 5.41 -3.35 -11.06
C LEU A 130 4.14 -2.59 -10.64
N ALA A 131 4.25 -1.72 -9.64
CA ALA A 131 3.15 -0.85 -9.19
C ALA A 131 2.65 0.05 -10.32
N GLU A 132 3.56 0.70 -11.05
CA GLU A 132 3.22 1.54 -12.20
C GLU A 132 2.55 0.75 -13.32
N LEU A 133 3.03 -0.46 -13.62
CA LEU A 133 2.42 -1.34 -14.62
C LEU A 133 1.00 -1.76 -14.21
N TYR A 134 0.80 -2.12 -12.94
CA TYR A 134 -0.54 -2.40 -12.42
C TYR A 134 -1.45 -1.18 -12.48
N ALA A 135 -0.95 0.00 -12.11
CA ALA A 135 -1.72 1.26 -12.16
C ALA A 135 -2.15 1.61 -13.59
N ARG A 136 -1.27 1.46 -14.59
CA ARG A 136 -1.60 1.65 -16.02
C ARG A 136 -2.67 0.70 -16.51
N ARG A 137 -2.76 -0.51 -15.93
CA ARG A 137 -3.80 -1.51 -16.21
C ARG A 137 -5.05 -1.35 -15.35
N HIS A 138 -5.20 -0.22 -14.63
CA HIS A 138 -6.28 0.03 -13.67
C HIS A 138 -6.39 -1.00 -12.53
N GLN A 139 -5.34 -1.79 -12.29
CA GLN A 139 -5.26 -2.78 -11.21
C GLN A 139 -4.77 -2.11 -9.92
N PHE A 140 -5.48 -1.07 -9.47
CA PHE A 140 -5.02 -0.16 -8.41
C PHE A 140 -4.74 -0.86 -7.08
N LEU A 141 -5.51 -1.88 -6.70
CA LEU A 141 -5.26 -2.61 -5.46
C LEU A 141 -3.99 -3.48 -5.52
N LYS A 142 -3.62 -3.99 -6.71
CA LYS A 142 -2.33 -4.67 -6.88
C LYS A 142 -1.18 -3.67 -6.83
N ALA A 143 -1.32 -2.52 -7.49
CA ALA A 143 -0.34 -1.45 -7.40
C ALA A 143 -0.14 -0.95 -5.95
N PHE A 144 -1.23 -0.81 -5.21
CA PHE A 144 -1.21 -0.47 -3.79
C PHE A 144 -0.40 -1.48 -2.96
N ARG A 145 -0.55 -2.79 -3.22
CA ARG A 145 0.22 -3.84 -2.52
C ARG A 145 1.73 -3.68 -2.73
N GLU A 146 2.16 -3.36 -3.94
CA GLU A 146 3.58 -3.11 -4.24
C GLU A 146 4.11 -1.87 -3.50
N TYR A 147 3.31 -0.79 -3.42
CA TYR A 147 3.69 0.38 -2.61
C TYR A 147 3.66 0.10 -1.11
N GLN A 148 2.80 -0.81 -0.64
CA GLN A 148 2.80 -1.25 0.75
C GLN A 148 4.10 -1.99 1.11
N ALA A 149 4.57 -2.89 0.24
CA ALA A 149 5.87 -3.54 0.44
C ALA A 149 7.01 -2.51 0.53
N LEU A 150 6.99 -1.47 -0.32
CA LEU A 150 7.96 -0.36 -0.26
C LEU A 150 7.89 0.44 1.05
N ILE A 151 6.71 0.61 1.64
CA ILE A 151 6.54 1.21 2.97
C ILE A 151 7.19 0.33 4.04
N ASP A 152 6.96 -0.98 3.98
CA ASP A 152 7.51 -1.93 4.95
C ASP A 152 9.06 -2.00 4.86
N MET A 153 9.62 -1.87 3.65
CA MET A 153 11.07 -1.79 3.42
C MET A 153 11.67 -0.43 3.79
N THR A 154 10.97 0.67 3.50
CA THR A 154 11.49 2.04 3.67
C THR A 154 10.50 2.95 4.42
N PRO A 155 10.25 2.70 5.72
CA PRO A 155 9.13 3.29 6.47
C PRO A 155 9.22 4.80 6.68
N VAL A 156 10.40 5.40 6.45
CA VAL A 156 10.65 6.85 6.57
C VAL A 156 10.56 7.59 5.23
N ASN A 157 10.42 6.88 4.11
CA ASN A 157 10.29 7.49 2.79
C ASN A 157 8.84 7.92 2.56
N VAL A 158 8.62 9.20 2.28
CA VAL A 158 7.26 9.75 2.05
C VAL A 158 6.64 9.25 0.73
N SER A 159 7.44 8.96 -0.29
CA SER A 159 6.95 8.70 -1.66
C SER A 159 6.05 7.45 -1.77
N PRO A 160 6.41 6.29 -1.17
CA PRO A 160 5.53 5.12 -1.13
C PRO A 160 4.18 5.38 -0.46
N TYR A 161 4.11 6.17 0.63
CA TYR A 161 2.84 6.50 1.29
C TYR A 161 1.91 7.32 0.38
N LEU A 162 2.45 8.33 -0.32
CA LEU A 162 1.67 9.13 -1.26
C LEU A 162 1.18 8.29 -2.44
N SER A 163 2.03 7.41 -2.96
CA SER A 163 1.70 6.53 -4.08
C SER A 163 0.65 5.47 -3.69
N ALA A 164 0.78 4.88 -2.50
CA ALA A 164 -0.22 3.98 -1.93
C ALA A 164 -1.58 4.69 -1.75
N ALA A 165 -1.58 5.90 -1.20
CA ALA A 165 -2.79 6.69 -1.06
C ALA A 165 -3.42 7.04 -2.42
N ASP A 166 -2.61 7.38 -3.44
CA ASP A 166 -3.10 7.65 -4.80
C ASP A 166 -3.77 6.43 -5.43
N MET A 167 -3.22 5.23 -5.20
CA MET A 167 -3.84 4.00 -5.68
C MET A 167 -5.19 3.75 -5.00
N LEU A 168 -5.31 3.99 -3.70
CA LEU A 168 -6.58 3.86 -2.97
C LEU A 168 -7.61 4.90 -3.42
N VAL A 169 -7.18 6.14 -3.65
CA VAL A 169 -8.02 7.20 -4.22
C VAL A 169 -8.56 6.80 -5.60
N LYS A 170 -7.69 6.32 -6.50
CA LYS A 170 -8.08 5.84 -7.83
C LYS A 170 -9.00 4.61 -7.77
N ALA A 171 -8.82 3.76 -6.76
CA ALA A 171 -9.72 2.64 -6.45
C ALA A 171 -11.04 3.07 -5.78
N ARG A 172 -11.29 4.38 -5.58
CA ARG A 172 -12.43 4.96 -4.85
C ARG A 172 -12.54 4.50 -3.40
N LYS A 173 -11.43 4.04 -2.82
CA LYS A 173 -11.33 3.58 -1.45
C LYS A 173 -10.86 4.69 -0.52
N LEU A 174 -11.59 5.79 -0.54
CA LEU A 174 -11.21 7.03 0.15
C LEU A 174 -10.94 6.86 1.66
N PRO A 175 -11.78 6.13 2.44
CA PRO A 175 -11.50 5.94 3.87
C PRO A 175 -10.18 5.20 4.15
N GLU A 176 -9.83 4.25 3.28
CA GLU A 176 -8.61 3.44 3.41
C GLU A 176 -7.34 4.26 3.11
N ALA A 177 -7.44 5.36 2.35
CA ALA A 177 -6.30 6.23 2.03
C ALA A 177 -5.86 7.10 3.22
N ILE A 178 -6.77 7.43 4.14
CA ILE A 178 -6.52 8.31 5.29
C ILE A 178 -5.27 7.94 6.11
N PRO A 179 -5.06 6.68 6.55
CA PRO A 179 -3.87 6.33 7.32
C PRO A 179 -2.57 6.60 6.56
N TYR A 180 -2.51 6.30 5.26
CA TYR A 180 -1.33 6.55 4.42
C TYR A 180 -1.07 8.05 4.24
N LEU A 181 -2.12 8.83 4.00
CA LEU A 181 -2.03 10.29 3.90
C LEU A 181 -1.55 10.92 5.21
N LYS A 182 -2.13 10.52 6.34
CA LYS A 182 -1.71 10.99 7.68
C LYS A 182 -0.26 10.62 7.96
N LYS A 183 0.14 9.38 7.67
CA LYS A 183 1.52 8.94 7.89
C LYS A 183 2.50 9.71 7.00
N SER A 184 2.12 9.99 5.74
CA SER A 184 2.93 10.83 4.85
C SER A 184 3.16 12.23 5.43
N LEU A 185 2.14 12.87 6.01
CA LEU A 185 2.25 14.20 6.63
C LEU A 185 3.08 14.20 7.92
N GLN A 186 3.14 13.09 8.65
CA GLN A 186 4.07 12.96 9.79
C GLN A 186 5.54 12.97 9.34
N LEU A 187 5.82 12.49 8.13
CA LEU A 187 7.18 12.43 7.57
C LEU A 187 7.55 13.74 6.86
N LYS A 188 6.63 14.27 6.05
CA LYS A 188 6.82 15.50 5.29
C LYS A 188 5.49 16.12 4.93
N GLU A 189 5.36 17.42 5.19
CA GLU A 189 4.20 18.20 4.76
C GLU A 189 4.10 18.19 3.22
N THR A 190 2.94 17.81 2.66
CA THR A 190 2.72 17.81 1.21
C THR A 190 1.36 18.37 0.82
N ALA A 191 1.31 19.07 -0.31
CA ALA A 191 0.05 19.60 -0.85
C ALA A 191 -0.93 18.49 -1.22
N TYR A 192 -0.41 17.38 -1.78
CA TYR A 192 -1.23 16.24 -2.18
C TYR A 192 -1.96 15.63 -0.99
N ALA A 193 -1.26 15.34 0.10
CA ALA A 193 -1.88 14.69 1.24
C ALA A 193 -2.86 15.60 1.99
N ASN A 194 -2.52 16.89 2.13
CA ASN A 194 -3.43 17.88 2.66
C ASN A 194 -4.70 18.00 1.79
N LYS A 195 -4.55 18.10 0.47
CA LYS A 195 -5.69 18.19 -0.46
C LYS A 195 -6.64 17.01 -0.31
N TRP A 196 -6.11 15.78 -0.31
CA TRP A 196 -6.94 14.58 -0.21
C TRP A 196 -7.54 14.38 1.17
N LEU A 197 -6.83 14.66 2.27
CA LEU A 197 -7.44 14.62 3.60
C LEU A 197 -8.58 15.64 3.73
N GLY A 198 -8.37 16.85 3.23
CA GLY A 198 -9.40 17.87 3.15
C GLY A 198 -10.62 17.40 2.37
N GLN A 199 -10.42 16.89 1.16
CA GLN A 199 -11.50 16.34 0.32
C GLN A 199 -12.26 15.21 1.03
N ILE A 200 -11.54 14.22 1.56
CA ILE A 200 -12.16 13.05 2.21
C ILE A 200 -12.97 13.48 3.43
N TYR A 201 -12.48 14.44 4.23
CA TYR A 201 -13.24 14.96 5.36
C TYR A 201 -14.46 15.78 4.94
N LEU A 202 -14.40 16.53 3.83
CA LEU A 202 -15.59 17.17 3.26
C LEU A 202 -16.64 16.14 2.85
N ASP A 203 -16.23 15.06 2.16
CA ASP A 203 -17.12 13.99 1.71
C ASP A 203 -17.78 13.25 2.89
N GLN A 204 -17.09 13.19 4.03
CA GLN A 204 -17.61 12.66 5.29
C GLN A 204 -18.47 13.67 6.08
N GLY A 205 -18.71 14.87 5.55
CA GLY A 205 -19.45 15.94 6.22
C GLY A 205 -18.69 16.63 7.35
N ARG A 206 -17.42 16.29 7.59
CA ARG A 206 -16.56 16.80 8.66
C ARG A 206 -15.87 18.10 8.23
N LYS A 207 -16.68 19.11 7.92
CA LYS A 207 -16.28 20.38 7.29
C LYS A 207 -15.22 21.14 8.10
N GLN A 208 -15.35 21.18 9.43
CA GLN A 208 -14.42 21.86 10.32
C GLN A 208 -13.04 21.17 10.33
N LEU A 209 -13.01 19.84 10.20
CA LEU A 209 -11.74 19.11 10.09
C LEU A 209 -11.10 19.26 8.72
N ALA A 210 -11.90 19.40 7.66
CA ALA A 210 -11.40 19.52 6.29
C ALA A 210 -10.66 20.83 6.03
N LEU A 211 -11.20 21.94 6.55
CA LEU A 211 -10.77 23.29 6.18
C LEU A 211 -9.27 23.54 6.40
N PRO A 212 -8.66 23.20 7.56
CA PRO A 212 -7.24 23.44 7.78
C PRO A 212 -6.34 22.69 6.79
N PHE A 213 -6.73 21.48 6.37
CA PHE A 213 -5.97 20.73 5.37
C PHE A 213 -6.07 21.38 3.99
N LEU A 214 -7.26 21.82 3.57
CA LEU A 214 -7.43 22.50 2.28
C LEU A 214 -6.70 23.84 2.24
N GLU A 215 -6.69 24.60 3.33
CA GLU A 215 -5.94 25.86 3.45
C GLU A 215 -4.43 25.63 3.32
N LYS A 216 -3.88 24.64 4.05
CA LYS A 216 -2.47 24.26 3.93
C LYS A 216 -2.11 23.81 2.51
N ALA A 217 -2.93 22.96 1.89
CA ALA A 217 -2.71 22.58 0.50
C ALA A 217 -2.70 23.81 -0.42
N ALA A 218 -3.60 24.78 -0.20
CA ALA A 218 -3.74 25.96 -1.05
C ALA A 218 -2.57 26.94 -0.87
N GLN A 219 -1.95 26.99 0.31
CA GLN A 219 -0.70 27.71 0.52
C GLN A 219 0.45 27.11 -0.30
N MET A 220 0.53 25.78 -0.37
CA MET A 220 1.60 25.08 -1.09
C MET A 220 1.40 25.02 -2.61
N LYS A 221 0.14 24.89 -3.06
CA LYS A 221 -0.25 24.81 -4.48
C LYS A 221 -1.40 25.80 -4.74
N PRO A 222 -1.09 27.10 -4.78
CA PRO A 222 -2.13 28.13 -4.84
C PRO A 222 -2.94 28.07 -6.13
N ASN A 223 -2.39 27.57 -7.24
CA ASN A 223 -3.02 27.59 -8.56
C ASN A 223 -3.61 26.22 -8.99
N ASP A 224 -3.93 25.32 -8.06
CA ASP A 224 -4.64 24.07 -8.38
C ASP A 224 -6.16 24.32 -8.43
N PRO A 225 -6.83 24.26 -9.61
CA PRO A 225 -8.24 24.60 -9.74
C PRO A 225 -9.16 23.72 -8.90
N GLN A 226 -8.89 22.42 -8.81
CA GLN A 226 -9.69 21.50 -8.01
C GLN A 226 -9.59 21.84 -6.52
N LEU A 227 -8.39 22.19 -6.07
CA LEU A 227 -8.18 22.60 -4.69
C LEU A 227 -8.88 23.93 -4.36
N ILE A 228 -8.81 24.92 -5.25
CA ILE A 228 -9.51 26.20 -5.09
C ILE A 228 -11.03 25.96 -5.02
N TYR A 229 -11.56 25.09 -5.90
CA TYR A 229 -12.97 24.71 -5.86
C TYR A 229 -13.37 24.06 -4.53
N ASN A 230 -12.60 23.06 -4.09
CA ASN A 230 -12.85 22.37 -2.82
C ASN A 230 -12.77 23.33 -1.62
N LEU A 231 -11.80 24.25 -1.62
CA LEU A 231 -11.64 25.25 -0.55
C LEU A 231 -12.80 26.26 -0.54
N SER A 232 -13.25 26.73 -1.72
CA SER A 232 -14.42 27.59 -1.82
C SER A 232 -15.68 26.90 -1.29
N GLY A 233 -15.89 25.63 -1.68
CA GLY A 233 -16.97 24.80 -1.16
C GLY A 233 -16.87 24.61 0.36
N ALA A 234 -15.67 24.34 0.89
CA ALA A 234 -15.44 24.22 2.33
C ALA A 234 -15.81 25.51 3.08
N TYR A 235 -15.38 26.68 2.59
CA TYR A 235 -15.77 27.97 3.16
C TYR A 235 -17.29 28.20 3.11
N ALA A 236 -17.95 27.84 2.01
CA ALA A 236 -19.41 27.94 1.90
C ALA A 236 -20.10 27.06 2.95
N LEU A 237 -19.63 25.82 3.11
CA LEU A 237 -20.17 24.84 4.04
C LEU A 237 -19.92 25.19 5.51
N THR A 238 -18.87 25.97 5.82
CA THR A 238 -18.57 26.52 7.15
C THR A 238 -19.11 27.94 7.36
N ARG A 239 -19.97 28.43 6.45
CA ARG A 239 -20.62 29.76 6.48
C ARG A 239 -19.67 30.96 6.36
N GLN A 240 -18.44 30.74 5.90
CA GLN A 240 -17.46 31.79 5.62
C GLN A 240 -17.67 32.34 4.20
N TYR A 241 -18.87 32.89 3.94
CA TYR A 241 -19.32 33.21 2.57
C TYR A 241 -18.46 34.24 1.85
N GLY A 242 -17.88 35.21 2.58
CA GLY A 242 -16.95 36.18 2.00
C GLY A 242 -15.70 35.51 1.41
N LEU A 243 -15.09 34.59 2.17
CA LEU A 243 -13.95 33.81 1.70
C LEU A 243 -14.35 32.84 0.59
N ALA A 244 -15.53 32.23 0.68
CA ALA A 244 -16.05 31.36 -0.37
C ALA A 244 -16.16 32.10 -1.72
N ARG A 245 -16.78 33.29 -1.73
CA ARG A 245 -16.93 34.14 -2.93
C ARG A 245 -15.60 34.62 -3.48
N LYS A 246 -14.69 35.09 -2.61
CA LYS A 246 -13.33 35.51 -3.01
C LYS A 246 -12.56 34.37 -3.66
N THR A 247 -12.62 33.18 -3.06
CA THR A 247 -11.93 31.98 -3.54
C THR A 247 -12.53 31.48 -4.86
N LEU A 248 -13.86 31.50 -4.99
CA LEU A 248 -14.56 31.16 -6.22
C LEU A 248 -14.24 32.14 -7.36
N GLY A 249 -14.24 33.45 -7.08
CA GLY A 249 -13.88 34.45 -8.09
C GLY A 249 -12.45 34.29 -8.61
N ARG A 250 -11.53 33.79 -7.77
CA ARG A 250 -10.19 33.39 -8.22
C ARG A 250 -10.23 32.16 -9.13
N LEU A 251 -11.03 31.16 -8.79
CA LEU A 251 -11.23 29.99 -9.66
C LEU A 251 -11.77 30.39 -11.02
N GLU A 252 -12.76 31.29 -11.08
CA GLU A 252 -13.34 31.75 -12.35
C GLU A 252 -12.33 32.46 -13.25
N LYS A 253 -11.39 33.21 -12.66
CA LYS A 253 -10.29 33.85 -13.43
C LYS A 253 -9.28 32.82 -13.95
N LEU A 254 -8.99 31.79 -13.16
CA LEU A 254 -7.97 30.79 -13.48
C LEU A 254 -8.49 29.69 -14.42
N ALA A 255 -9.73 29.25 -14.22
CA ALA A 255 -10.40 28.18 -14.94
C ALA A 255 -11.89 28.53 -15.12
N PRO A 256 -12.24 29.37 -16.11
CA PRO A 256 -13.60 29.90 -16.29
C PRO A 256 -14.69 28.81 -16.46
N ASN A 257 -14.32 27.66 -17.00
CA ASN A 257 -15.23 26.54 -17.28
C ASN A 257 -15.07 25.38 -16.28
N PHE A 258 -14.61 25.64 -15.06
CA PHE A 258 -14.42 24.59 -14.06
C PHE A 258 -15.77 23.94 -13.66
N PRO A 259 -15.90 22.60 -13.74
CA PRO A 259 -17.14 21.91 -13.42
C PRO A 259 -17.66 22.23 -12.00
N GLY A 260 -18.95 22.55 -11.90
CA GLY A 260 -19.60 22.87 -10.62
C GLY A 260 -19.38 24.30 -10.10
N ALA A 261 -18.43 25.07 -10.67
CA ALA A 261 -18.16 26.44 -10.23
C ALA A 261 -19.37 27.38 -10.41
N ALA A 262 -20.07 27.26 -11.54
CA ALA A 262 -21.26 28.05 -11.84
C ALA A 262 -22.42 27.76 -10.87
N ASP A 263 -22.61 26.50 -10.48
CA ASP A 263 -23.66 26.11 -9.54
C ASP A 263 -23.33 26.58 -8.13
N LEU A 264 -22.07 26.45 -7.70
CA LEU A 264 -21.62 27.00 -6.42
C LEU A 264 -21.80 28.53 -6.37
N LYS A 265 -21.55 29.22 -7.48
CA LYS A 265 -21.78 30.68 -7.59
C LYS A 265 -23.26 31.04 -7.42
N LYS A 266 -24.16 30.33 -8.11
CA LYS A 266 -25.62 30.52 -7.97
C LYS A 266 -26.06 30.29 -6.53
N GLN A 267 -25.54 29.24 -5.87
CA GLN A 267 -25.84 28.97 -4.45
C GLN A 267 -25.38 30.12 -3.56
N LEU A 268 -24.12 30.58 -3.72
CA LEU A 268 -23.56 31.68 -2.93
C LEU A 268 -24.26 33.02 -3.18
N ALA A 269 -24.84 33.24 -4.37
CA ALA A 269 -25.59 34.46 -4.70
C ALA A 269 -26.97 34.52 -4.01
N ARG A 270 -27.58 33.37 -3.74
CA ARG A 270 -28.87 33.28 -3.04
C ARG A 270 -28.77 33.55 -1.54
N ILE A 271 -27.57 33.44 -0.98
CA ILE A 271 -27.29 33.73 0.42
C ILE A 271 -27.16 35.26 0.54
N LYS A 272 -28.13 35.91 1.19
CA LYS A 272 -28.09 37.36 1.46
C LYS A 272 -26.76 37.69 2.14
N SER A 273 -26.06 38.70 1.64
CA SER A 273 -24.95 39.32 2.36
C SER A 273 -25.52 39.89 3.66
N GLU A 274 -25.15 39.30 4.78
CA GLU A 274 -25.23 39.97 6.09
C GLU A 274 -24.30 41.19 6.10
#